data_AF-A0A9P7RBD2-F1
#
_entry.id   AF-A0A9P7RBD2-F1
#
_cell.length_a   1.000
_cell.length_b   1.000
_cell.length_c   1.000
_cell.angle_alpha   90.00
_cell.angle_beta   90.00
_cell.angle_gamma   90.00
#
_symmetry.space_group_name_H-M   'P 1'
#
loop_
_entity.id
_entity.type
_entity.pdbx_description
1 polymer ?
#
loop_
_entity_poly.entity_id
_entity_poly.type
_entity_poly.pdbx_seq_one_letter_code
_entity_poly.pdbx_strand_id
1 'polypeptide(L)'
;MTTQIPSIYKAVFLYWDPPCALWGAFMSFFTRDWMLDQFFLESHTGTRDAAHDMLLYQGGGALVGCAILNGMLLRYTQDIGVWKIAQAAILAIDLSLLAGTYEVFGKQGRLSPTTWQVGDWVGVIITIGVTVARISFLAELGFRKQKTK
;
A
#
# COMPACT_ATOMS: atom_id res chain seq x y z
N MET A 1 -24.47 -14.57 10.85
CA MET A 1 -23.49 -14.53 11.95
C MET A 1 -22.69 -13.25 11.80
N THR A 2 -22.73 -12.33 12.76
CA THR A 2 -21.98 -11.06 12.69
C THR A 2 -20.56 -11.28 13.19
N THR A 3 -19.67 -11.66 12.28
CA THR A 3 -18.23 -11.74 12.56
C THR A 3 -17.70 -10.33 12.83
N GLN A 4 -17.48 -10.01 14.10
CA GLN A 4 -16.99 -8.69 14.50
C GLN A 4 -15.53 -8.52 14.05
N ILE A 5 -15.28 -7.52 13.20
CA ILE A 5 -13.93 -7.19 12.73
C ILE A 5 -13.05 -6.76 13.92
N PRO A 6 -11.89 -7.41 14.14
CA PRO A 6 -10.95 -7.04 15.20
C PRO A 6 -10.49 -5.58 15.12
N SER A 7 -10.30 -4.94 16.29
CA SER A 7 -9.94 -3.52 16.39
C SER A 7 -8.60 -3.19 15.73
N ILE A 8 -7.64 -4.12 15.73
CA ILE A 8 -6.33 -3.93 15.09
C ILE A 8 -6.47 -3.68 13.58
N TYR A 9 -7.35 -4.42 12.90
CA TYR A 9 -7.59 -4.22 11.47
C TYR A 9 -8.33 -2.91 11.19
N LYS A 10 -9.21 -2.48 12.11
CA LYS A 10 -9.83 -1.16 12.01
C LYS A 10 -8.79 -0.04 12.16
N ALA A 11 -7.89 -0.16 13.13
CA ALA A 11 -6.80 0.81 13.32
C ALA A 11 -5.95 0.94 12.05
N VAL A 12 -5.54 -0.19 11.47
CA VAL A 12 -4.71 -0.20 10.25
C VAL A 12 -5.50 0.31 9.05
N PHE A 13 -6.61 -0.34 8.68
CA PHE A 13 -7.28 -0.05 7.40
C PHE A 13 -8.08 1.25 7.44
N LEU A 14 -8.67 1.66 8.57
CA LEU A 14 -9.47 2.87 8.58
C LEU A 14 -8.64 4.12 8.86
N TYR A 15 -7.56 4.02 9.63
CA TYR A 15 -6.85 5.21 10.14
C TYR A 15 -5.40 5.32 9.71
N TRP A 16 -4.65 4.21 9.62
CA TRP A 16 -3.24 4.25 9.23
C TRP A 16 -3.07 4.26 7.71
N ASP A 17 -3.73 3.34 7.02
CA ASP A 17 -3.50 3.09 5.61
C ASP A 17 -4.00 4.22 4.69
N PRO A 18 -5.17 4.85 4.90
CA PRO A 18 -5.63 5.91 4.00
C PRO A 18 -4.70 7.13 3.97
N PRO A 19 -4.18 7.65 5.10
CA PRO A 19 -3.16 8.70 5.07
C PRO A 19 -1.87 8.29 4.34
N CYS A 20 -1.38 7.07 4.55
CA CYS A 20 -0.19 6.57 3.84
C CYS A 20 -0.41 6.50 2.32
N ALA A 21 -1.57 6.00 1.89
CA ALA A 21 -1.94 5.93 0.48
C ALA A 21 -2.09 7.34 -0.14
N LEU A 22 -2.73 8.28 0.57
CA LEU A 22 -2.84 9.67 0.12
C LEU A 22 -1.48 10.36 0.04
N TRP A 23 -0.56 10.07 0.96
CA TRP A 23 0.81 10.57 0.91
C TRP A 23 1.54 10.08 -0.35
N GLY A 24 1.48 8.77 -0.65
CA GLY A 24 2.04 8.23 -1.89
C GLY A 24 1.38 8.79 -3.17
N ALA A 25 0.06 8.99 -3.14
CA ALA A 25 -0.65 9.63 -4.25
C ALA A 25 -0.21 11.09 -4.44
N PHE A 26 -0.07 11.85 -3.36
CA PHE A 26 0.41 13.22 -3.40
C PHE A 26 1.78 13.30 -4.07
N MET A 27 2.72 12.41 -3.68
CA MET A 27 4.03 12.39 -4.33
C MET A 27 3.94 12.10 -5.83
N SER A 28 3.10 11.13 -6.19
CA SER A 28 2.90 10.69 -7.57
C SER A 28 2.29 11.80 -8.45
N PHE A 29 1.54 12.74 -7.87
CA PHE A 29 0.93 13.83 -8.61
C PHE A 29 1.75 15.12 -8.61
N PHE A 30 2.35 15.47 -7.48
CA PHE A 30 2.89 16.81 -7.25
C PHE A 30 4.40 16.85 -7.05
N THR A 31 5.03 15.78 -6.57
CA THR A 31 6.47 15.72 -6.31
C THR A 31 7.09 14.49 -7.00
N ARG A 32 6.89 14.40 -8.32
CA ARG A 32 7.23 13.21 -9.12
C ARG A 32 8.72 12.92 -9.18
N ASP A 33 9.54 13.95 -9.31
CA ASP A 33 10.99 13.79 -9.30
C ASP A 33 11.45 13.21 -7.96
N TRP A 34 10.89 13.72 -6.86
CA TRP A 34 11.14 13.19 -5.54
C TRP A 34 10.66 11.73 -5.38
N MET A 35 9.50 11.40 -5.94
CA MET A 35 8.96 10.03 -5.94
C MET A 35 9.89 9.06 -6.68
N LEU A 36 10.38 9.43 -7.87
CA LEU A 36 11.32 8.62 -8.63
C LEU A 36 12.66 8.46 -7.91
N ASP A 37 13.16 9.54 -7.31
CA ASP A 37 14.42 9.53 -6.55
C ASP A 37 14.35 8.62 -5.30
N GLN A 38 13.15 8.20 -4.85
CA GLN A 38 13.04 7.16 -3.81
C GLN A 38 13.39 5.76 -4.33
N PHE A 39 13.21 5.48 -5.63
CA PHE A 39 13.42 4.14 -6.20
C PHE A 39 14.74 4.03 -6.97
N PHE A 40 15.36 5.15 -7.35
CA PHE A 40 16.58 5.17 -8.15
C PHE A 40 17.73 5.88 -7.45
N LEU A 41 18.95 5.36 -7.61
CA LEU A 41 20.16 5.93 -7.01
C LEU A 41 20.58 7.25 -7.67
N GLU A 42 20.39 7.35 -8.98
CA GLU A 42 20.65 8.58 -9.73
C GLU A 42 19.41 9.47 -9.67
N SER A 43 19.61 10.76 -9.41
CA SER A 43 18.48 11.68 -9.43
C SER A 43 17.89 11.74 -10.83
N HIS A 44 16.57 11.55 -10.91
CA HIS A 44 15.80 11.64 -12.15
C HIS A 44 15.41 13.09 -12.49
N THR A 45 15.92 14.05 -11.71
CA THR A 45 15.78 15.48 -11.97
C THR A 45 16.42 15.81 -13.33
N GLY A 46 15.59 15.90 -14.37
CA GLY A 46 16.01 16.21 -15.75
C GLY A 46 16.02 15.04 -16.72
N THR A 47 15.79 13.80 -16.27
CA THR A 47 15.66 12.60 -17.15
C THR A 47 14.23 12.04 -17.19
N ARG A 48 13.33 12.54 -16.34
CA ARG A 48 11.89 12.21 -16.36
C ARG A 48 11.26 12.57 -17.70
N ASP A 49 10.60 11.61 -18.32
CA ASP A 49 9.83 11.81 -19.56
C ASP A 49 8.31 11.64 -19.35
N ALA A 50 7.55 11.78 -20.44
CA ALA A 50 6.09 11.63 -20.41
C ALA A 50 5.62 10.20 -20.05
N ALA A 51 6.44 9.17 -20.29
CA ALA A 51 6.10 7.80 -19.92
C ALA A 51 6.16 7.61 -18.40
N HIS A 52 7.17 8.19 -17.74
CA HIS A 52 7.24 8.22 -16.28
C HIS A 52 6.03 8.95 -15.67
N ASP A 53 5.69 10.12 -16.21
CA ASP A 53 4.54 10.90 -15.74
C ASP A 53 3.23 10.09 -15.85
N MET A 54 3.00 9.42 -16.99
CA MET A 54 1.81 8.59 -17.18
C MET A 54 1.71 7.46 -16.15
N LEU A 55 2.81 6.76 -15.88
CA LEU A 55 2.84 5.68 -14.89
C LEU A 55 2.63 6.19 -13.46
N LEU A 56 3.21 7.34 -13.11
CA LEU A 56 2.98 7.97 -11.82
C LEU A 56 1.53 8.40 -11.63
N TYR A 57 0.87 8.92 -12.68
CA TYR A 57 -0.56 9.21 -12.61
C TYR A 57 -1.41 7.95 -12.39
N GLN A 58 -1.10 6.84 -13.06
CA GLN A 58 -1.78 5.57 -12.86
C GLN A 58 -1.60 5.03 -11.43
N GLY A 59 -0.35 5.03 -10.94
CA GLY A 59 -0.03 4.62 -9.58
C GLY A 59 -0.69 5.50 -8.52
N GLY A 60 -0.61 6.83 -8.69
CA GLY A 60 -1.26 7.79 -7.82
C GLY A 60 -2.78 7.62 -7.81
N GLY A 61 -3.41 7.38 -8.97
CA GLY A 61 -4.84 7.08 -9.08
C GLY A 61 -5.23 5.80 -8.32
N ALA A 62 -4.43 4.74 -8.44
CA ALA A 62 -4.64 3.50 -7.68
C ALA A 62 -4.54 3.72 -6.16
N LEU A 63 -3.59 4.53 -5.71
CA LEU A 63 -3.43 4.89 -4.30
C LEU A 63 -4.59 5.77 -3.77
N VAL A 64 -5.12 6.69 -4.58
CA VAL A 64 -6.36 7.42 -4.24
C VAL A 64 -7.53 6.43 -4.10
N GLY A 65 -7.65 5.48 -5.04
CA GLY A 65 -8.66 4.42 -4.97
C GLY A 65 -8.55 3.62 -3.66
N CYS A 66 -7.34 3.20 -3.29
CA CYS A 66 -7.06 2.55 -2.00
C CYS A 66 -7.55 3.41 -0.82
N ALA A 67 -7.18 4.70 -0.78
CA ALA A 67 -7.60 5.62 0.26
C ALA A 67 -9.13 5.79 0.35
N ILE A 68 -9.84 5.77 -0.78
CA ILE A 68 -11.31 5.84 -0.79
C ILE A 68 -11.92 4.53 -0.29
N LEU A 69 -11.43 3.38 -0.75
CA LEU A 69 -11.92 2.08 -0.28
C LEU A 69 -11.75 1.95 1.24
N ASN A 70 -10.55 2.19 1.75
CA ASN A 70 -10.21 2.04 3.16
C ASN A 70 -10.70 3.20 4.03
N GLY A 71 -10.62 4.43 3.52
CA GLY A 71 -11.02 5.65 4.20
C GLY A 71 -12.52 5.92 4.18
N MET A 72 -13.24 5.47 3.16
CA MET A 72 -14.68 5.76 3.01
C MET A 72 -15.52 4.48 2.98
N LEU A 73 -15.35 3.61 1.98
CA LEU A 73 -16.24 2.45 1.78
C LEU A 73 -16.38 1.60 3.05
N LEU A 74 -15.25 1.27 3.70
CA LEU A 74 -15.25 0.44 4.90
C LEU A 74 -15.91 1.08 6.12
N ARG A 75 -16.14 2.41 6.12
CA ARG A 75 -16.91 3.09 7.17
C ARG A 75 -18.42 2.94 6.98
N TYR A 76 -18.87 2.70 5.75
CA TYR A 76 -20.28 2.56 5.40
C TYR A 76 -20.79 1.11 5.49
N THR A 77 -19.93 0.14 5.80
CA THR A 77 -20.31 -1.27 5.88
C THR A 77 -19.65 -2.00 7.04
N GLN A 78 -20.38 -2.93 7.64
CA GLN A 78 -19.87 -3.90 8.60
C GLN A 78 -19.81 -5.32 7.99
N ASP A 79 -20.11 -5.46 6.71
CA ASP A 79 -20.08 -6.75 6.01
C ASP A 79 -18.62 -7.18 5.78
N ILE A 80 -18.25 -8.31 6.40
CA ILE A 80 -16.90 -8.88 6.29
C ILE A 80 -16.54 -9.27 4.85
N GLY A 81 -17.51 -9.69 4.04
CA GLY A 81 -17.31 -10.01 2.63
C GLY A 81 -16.88 -8.79 1.83
N VAL A 82 -17.54 -7.64 2.06
CA VAL A 82 -17.15 -6.37 1.43
C VAL A 82 -15.75 -5.96 1.86
N TRP A 83 -15.43 -6.09 3.16
CA TRP A 83 -14.08 -5.81 3.64
C TRP A 83 -13.03 -6.72 3.00
N LYS A 84 -13.29 -8.02 2.86
CA LYS A 84 -12.37 -8.98 2.24
C LYS A 84 -12.15 -8.68 0.77
N ILE A 85 -13.21 -8.36 0.01
CA ILE A 85 -13.10 -7.99 -1.41
C ILE A 85 -12.26 -6.72 -1.56
N ALA A 86 -12.53 -5.69 -0.74
CA ALA A 86 -11.76 -4.45 -0.76
C ALA A 86 -10.28 -4.69 -0.42
N GLN A 87 -9.98 -5.44 0.65
CA GLN A 87 -8.58 -5.74 1.01
C GLN A 87 -7.89 -6.62 -0.03
N ALA A 88 -8.60 -7.54 -0.70
CA ALA A 88 -8.03 -8.34 -1.77
C ALA A 88 -7.68 -7.50 -3.01
N ALA A 89 -8.54 -6.53 -3.37
CA ALA A 89 -8.26 -5.60 -4.45
C ALA A 89 -7.03 -4.72 -4.14
N ILE A 90 -6.92 -4.23 -2.90
CA ILE A 90 -5.77 -3.41 -2.48
C ILE A 90 -4.51 -4.26 -2.35
N LEU A 91 -4.61 -5.52 -1.92
CA LEU A 91 -3.47 -6.44 -1.86
C LEU A 91 -2.82 -6.61 -3.24
N ALA A 92 -3.59 -6.63 -4.32
CA ALA A 92 -3.02 -6.66 -5.68
C ALA A 92 -2.14 -5.43 -5.99
N ILE A 93 -2.54 -4.26 -5.47
CA ILE A 93 -1.74 -3.02 -5.59
C ILE A 93 -0.45 -3.17 -4.78
N ASP A 94 -0.54 -3.64 -3.53
CA ASP A 94 0.65 -3.81 -2.69
C ASP A 94 1.66 -4.77 -3.32
N LEU A 95 1.20 -5.92 -3.81
CA LEU A 95 2.06 -6.92 -4.44
C LEU A 95 2.73 -6.35 -5.70
N SER A 96 2.01 -5.52 -6.46
CA SER A 96 2.58 -4.85 -7.64
C SER A 96 3.66 -3.84 -7.24
N LEU A 97 3.43 -3.06 -6.17
CA LEU A 97 4.41 -2.12 -5.63
C LEU A 97 5.67 -2.83 -5.10
N LEU A 98 5.49 -3.91 -4.33
CA LEU A 98 6.59 -4.71 -3.80
C LEU A 98 7.37 -5.41 -4.93
N ALA A 99 6.69 -5.95 -5.94
CA ALA A 99 7.33 -6.59 -7.09
C ALA A 99 8.15 -5.57 -7.91
N GLY A 100 7.58 -4.40 -8.19
CA GLY A 100 8.30 -3.32 -8.87
C GLY A 100 9.52 -2.84 -8.07
N THR A 101 9.37 -2.70 -6.75
CA THR A 101 10.48 -2.34 -5.86
C THR A 101 11.57 -3.40 -5.88
N TYR A 102 11.21 -4.68 -5.79
CA TYR A 102 12.15 -5.80 -5.86
C TYR A 102 12.91 -5.83 -7.18
N GLU A 103 12.24 -5.62 -8.30
CA GLU A 103 12.87 -5.60 -9.62
C GLU A 103 13.89 -4.46 -9.73
N VAL A 104 13.49 -3.25 -9.34
CA VAL A 104 14.34 -2.05 -9.39
C VAL A 104 15.54 -2.19 -8.45
N PHE A 105 15.32 -2.65 -7.21
CA PHE A 105 16.40 -2.86 -6.24
C PHE A 105 17.33 -3.99 -6.68
N GLY A 106 16.81 -5.05 -7.29
CA GLY A 106 17.61 -6.13 -7.87
C GLY A 106 18.57 -5.63 -8.94
N LYS A 107 18.09 -4.78 -9.85
CA LYS A 107 18.91 -4.16 -10.90
C LYS A 107 19.97 -3.21 -10.35
N GLN A 108 19.72 -2.58 -9.20
CA GLN A 108 20.63 -1.64 -8.54
C GLN A 108 21.54 -2.29 -7.47
N GLY A 109 21.43 -3.60 -7.22
CA GLY A 109 22.16 -4.27 -6.15
C GLY A 109 21.73 -3.87 -4.72
N ARG A 110 20.50 -3.35 -4.57
CA ARG A 110 19.96 -2.79 -3.31
C ARG A 110 19.01 -3.72 -2.55
N LEU A 111 19.07 -5.03 -2.82
CA LEU A 111 18.20 -5.99 -2.12
C LEU A 111 18.57 -6.15 -0.64
N SER A 112 19.79 -5.78 -0.24
CA SER A 112 20.19 -5.78 1.17
C SER A 112 19.67 -4.52 1.88
N PRO A 113 18.98 -4.65 3.04
CA PRO A 113 18.59 -3.50 3.86
C PRO A 113 19.76 -2.60 4.28
N THR A 114 21.00 -3.12 4.29
CA THR A 114 22.21 -2.34 4.60
C THR A 114 22.56 -1.31 3.53
N THR A 115 21.99 -1.45 2.33
CA THR A 115 22.21 -0.53 1.19
C THR A 115 21.07 0.47 1.00
N TRP A 116 20.10 0.45 1.91
CA TRP A 116 18.91 1.28 1.80
C TRP A 116 19.16 2.71 2.26
N GLN A 117 18.63 3.64 1.48
CA GLN A 117 18.49 5.05 1.83
C GLN A 117 17.31 5.22 2.81
N VAL A 118 17.26 6.35 3.50
CA VAL A 118 16.19 6.64 4.47
C VAL A 118 14.80 6.55 3.83
N GLY A 119 14.67 6.97 2.57
CA GLY A 119 13.45 6.88 1.78
C GLY A 119 12.94 5.45 1.59
N ASP A 120 13.85 4.53 1.24
CA ASP A 120 13.52 3.11 1.03
C ASP A 120 12.92 2.48 2.27
N TRP A 121 13.49 2.79 3.44
CA TRP A 121 13.02 2.26 4.71
C TRP A 121 11.56 2.63 4.96
N VAL A 122 11.20 3.89 4.73
CA VAL A 122 9.83 4.37 4.96
C VAL A 122 8.86 3.72 3.98
N GLY A 123 9.16 3.75 2.67
CA GLY A 123 8.29 3.19 1.64
C GLY A 123 8.09 1.68 1.78
N VAL A 124 9.19 0.94 1.95
CA VAL A 124 9.18 -0.53 2.00
C VAL A 124 8.57 -1.04 3.30
N ILE A 125 8.93 -0.48 4.47
CA ILE A 125 8.35 -0.91 5.75
C ILE A 125 6.84 -0.66 5.78
N ILE A 126 6.39 0.52 5.35
CA ILE A 126 4.96 0.84 5.34
C ILE A 126 4.24 -0.17 4.46
N THR A 127 4.70 -0.36 3.22
CA THR A 127 4.06 -1.26 2.25
C THR A 127 4.03 -2.70 2.75
N ILE A 128 5.15 -3.24 3.26
CA ILE A 128 5.20 -4.59 3.84
C ILE A 128 4.25 -4.71 5.03
N GLY A 129 4.26 -3.73 5.95
CA GLY A 129 3.42 -3.74 7.14
C GLY A 129 1.93 -3.81 6.81
N VAL A 130 1.46 -2.97 5.88
CA VAL A 130 0.05 -3.00 5.45
C VAL A 130 -0.28 -4.26 4.65
N THR A 131 0.65 -4.75 3.82
CA THR A 131 0.50 -6.03 3.09
C THR A 131 0.30 -7.20 4.05
N VAL A 132 1.13 -7.31 5.09
CA VAL A 132 1.02 -8.37 6.10
C VAL A 132 -0.28 -8.27 6.87
N ALA A 133 -0.72 -7.05 7.21
CA ALA A 133 -2.02 -6.84 7.86
C ALA A 133 -3.17 -7.31 6.95
N ARG A 134 -3.13 -7.01 5.64
CA ARG A 134 -4.15 -7.46 4.68
C ARG A 134 -4.15 -8.97 4.51
N ILE A 135 -2.99 -9.61 4.34
CA ILE A 135 -2.90 -11.07 4.26
C ILE A 135 -3.47 -11.72 5.52
N SER A 136 -3.09 -11.20 6.69
CA SER A 136 -3.59 -11.69 7.99
C SER A 136 -5.11 -11.54 8.11
N PHE A 137 -5.65 -10.42 7.66
CA PHE A 137 -7.09 -10.17 7.64
C PHE A 137 -7.83 -11.13 6.70
N LEU A 138 -7.33 -11.32 5.49
CA LEU A 138 -7.94 -12.23 4.49
C LEU A 138 -7.92 -13.68 4.97
N ALA A 139 -6.85 -14.08 5.67
CA ALA A 139 -6.73 -15.37 6.34
C ALA A 139 -7.53 -15.48 7.66
N GLU A 140 -8.29 -14.43 8.03
CA GLU A 140 -9.09 -14.34 9.24
C GLU A 140 -8.29 -14.57 10.55
N LEU A 141 -7.01 -14.20 10.56
CA LEU A 141 -6.19 -14.28 11.77
C LEU A 141 -6.72 -13.32 12.84
N GLY A 142 -6.85 -13.80 14.08
CA GLY A 142 -7.34 -13.00 15.22
C GLY A 142 -8.86 -12.81 15.28
N PHE A 143 -9.63 -13.39 14.35
CA PHE A 143 -11.08 -13.41 14.44
C PHE A 143 -11.53 -14.44 15.49
N ARG A 144 -12.45 -14.03 16.38
CA ARG A 144 -13.03 -14.95 17.37
C ARG A 144 -14.03 -15.88 16.66
N LYS A 145 -13.78 -17.19 16.67
CA LYS A 145 -14.78 -18.18 16.27
C LYS A 145 -15.94 -18.14 17.26
N GLN A 146 -17.14 -17.74 16.84
CA GLN A 146 -18.34 -17.95 17.65
C GLN A 146 -18.53 -19.46 17.79
N LYS A 147 -18.43 -19.99 19.01
CA LYS A 147 -18.84 -21.37 19.30
C LYS A 147 -20.33 -21.46 19.02
N THR A 148 -20.71 -22.24 18.02
CA THR A 148 -22.08 -22.71 17.84
C THR A 148 -22.49 -23.40 19.14
N LYS A 149 -23.52 -22.87 19.80
CA LYS A 149 -24.20 -23.58 20.89
C LYS A 149 -25.05 -24.70 20.29
#